data_AF-A0A9X8VEL7-F1
#
_entry.id   AF-A0A9X8VEL7-F1
#
_cell.length_a   1.000
_cell.length_b   1.000
_cell.length_c   1.000
_cell.angle_alpha   90.00
_cell.angle_beta   90.00
_cell.angle_gamma   90.00
#
_symmetry.space_group_name_H-M   'P 1'
#
loop_
_entity.id
_entity.type
_entity.pdbx_description
1 polymer ?
#
loop_
_entity_poly.entity_id
_entity_poly.type
_entity_poly.pdbx_seq_one_letter_code
_entity_poly.pdbx_strand_id
1 'polypeptide(L)'
;MNEISRFTPFPPQPDLTVREMPLYVFGHKNPDSDSICSALVVADWLNHLGKPAVAFRLGELTPETRYILAAAGVQAPPLLKDDLRDRKVWLVDFTDV
;
A
#
# COMPACT_ATOMS: atom_id res chain seq x y z
N MET A 1 27.14 1.55 16.04
CA MET A 1 26.72 0.59 14.99
C MET A 1 25.23 0.76 14.77
N ASN A 2 24.92 1.30 13.59
CA ASN A 2 23.64 1.35 12.87
C ASN A 2 22.38 1.96 13.53
N GLU A 3 22.17 3.25 13.25
CA GLU A 3 20.92 4.01 13.44
C GLU A 3 19.77 3.61 12.51
N ILE A 4 19.91 2.56 11.69
CA ILE A 4 18.87 2.06 10.77
C ILE A 4 17.76 1.26 11.46
N SER A 5 17.77 1.10 12.78
CA SER A 5 16.73 0.39 13.53
C SER A 5 15.51 1.24 13.92
N ARG A 6 15.47 2.52 13.55
CA ARG A 6 14.31 3.41 13.83
C ARG A 6 13.37 3.61 12.65
N PHE A 7 13.65 3.02 11.50
CA PHE A 7 12.70 2.99 10.39
C PHE A 7 11.69 1.87 10.66
N THR A 8 10.63 2.16 11.41
CA THR A 8 9.42 1.34 11.32
C THR A 8 8.73 1.78 10.03
N PRO A 9 8.77 0.98 8.94
CA PRO A 9 8.21 1.38 7.65
C PRO A 9 6.68 1.46 7.65
N PHE A 10 6.06 1.25 8.81
CA PHE A 10 4.64 1.24 8.98
C PHE A 10 4.30 1.82 10.36
N PRO A 11 3.72 3.03 10.44
CA PRO A 11 3.19 3.53 11.70
C PRO A 11 2.10 2.58 12.22
N PRO A 12 1.85 2.54 13.54
CA PRO A 12 0.70 1.80 14.06
C PRO A 12 -0.57 2.23 13.32
N GLN A 13 -1.37 1.24 12.91
CA GLN A 13 -2.67 1.45 12.25
C GLN A 13 -3.44 2.54 13.01
N PRO A 14 -3.97 3.57 12.32
CA PRO A 14 -4.59 4.69 13.00
C PRO A 14 -5.72 4.21 13.90
N ASP A 15 -5.82 4.82 15.08
CA ASP A 15 -6.97 4.66 15.96
C ASP A 15 -8.23 5.04 15.17
N LEU A 16 -9.12 4.07 14.96
CA LEU A 16 -10.32 4.17 14.12
C LEU A 16 -11.42 5.08 14.72
N THR A 17 -11.07 5.97 15.65
CA THR A 17 -11.95 6.96 16.27
C THR A 17 -12.31 8.12 15.32
N VAL A 18 -11.59 8.28 14.21
CA VAL A 18 -11.97 9.20 13.12
C VAL A 18 -12.90 8.47 12.14
N ARG A 19 -14.12 8.99 12.00
CA ARG A 19 -15.22 8.45 11.15
C ARG A 19 -14.96 8.49 9.64
N GLU A 20 -13.71 8.60 9.19
CA GLU A 20 -13.36 8.63 7.78
C GLU A 20 -13.05 7.22 7.29
N MET A 21 -13.74 6.78 6.24
CA MET A 21 -13.40 5.53 5.56
C MET A 21 -12.00 5.65 4.95
N PRO A 22 -11.13 4.65 5.14
CA PRO A 22 -9.78 4.70 4.62
C PRO A 22 -9.75 4.74 3.10
N LEU A 23 -8.74 5.40 2.55
CA LEU A 23 -8.42 5.42 1.13
C LEU A 23 -7.84 4.05 0.72
N TYR A 24 -8.41 3.47 -0.32
CA TYR A 24 -7.92 2.21 -0.88
C TYR A 24 -6.87 2.53 -1.93
N VAL A 25 -5.62 2.22 -1.66
CA VAL A 25 -4.49 2.53 -2.55
C VAL A 25 -4.07 1.26 -3.29
N PHE A 26 -4.12 1.25 -4.62
CA PHE A 26 -3.71 0.08 -5.40
C PHE A 26 -3.28 0.46 -6.82
N GLY A 27 -2.46 -0.41 -7.43
CA GLY A 27 -1.99 -0.28 -8.81
C GLY A 27 -2.87 -1.01 -9.84
N HIS A 28 -2.29 -1.36 -10.98
CA HIS A 28 -3.01 -2.06 -12.05
C HIS A 28 -3.33 -3.53 -11.71
N LYS A 29 -4.19 -4.16 -12.53
CA LYS A 29 -4.71 -5.52 -12.31
C LYS A 29 -3.65 -6.61 -12.27
N ASN A 30 -2.55 -6.43 -13.00
CA ASN A 30 -1.46 -7.39 -13.08
C ASN A 30 -0.23 -6.82 -12.40
N PRO A 31 -0.26 -6.69 -11.05
CA PRO A 31 0.65 -5.84 -10.32
C PRO A 31 2.10 -6.24 -10.58
N ASP A 32 2.88 -5.28 -11.03
CA ASP A 32 4.33 -5.37 -11.11
C ASP A 32 4.95 -4.81 -9.82
N SER A 33 6.28 -4.85 -9.78
CA SER A 33 7.04 -4.37 -8.64
C SER A 33 6.82 -2.88 -8.39
N ASP A 34 6.62 -2.07 -9.44
CA ASP A 34 6.36 -0.64 -9.29
C ASP A 34 4.98 -0.38 -8.67
N SER A 35 3.92 -0.97 -9.22
CA SER A 35 2.55 -0.89 -8.66
C SER A 35 2.48 -1.22 -7.17
N ILE A 36 3.14 -2.31 -6.73
CA ILE A 36 3.10 -2.74 -5.33
C ILE A 36 3.91 -1.81 -4.43
N CYS A 37 5.12 -1.45 -4.83
CA CYS A 37 5.98 -0.56 -4.06
C CYS A 37 5.35 0.84 -3.95
N SER A 38 4.85 1.37 -5.07
CA SER A 38 4.16 2.65 -5.13
C SER A 38 2.90 2.66 -4.26
N ALA A 39 2.10 1.59 -4.26
CA ALA A 39 0.92 1.51 -3.39
C ALA A 39 1.27 1.54 -1.90
N LEU A 40 2.33 0.83 -1.50
CA LEU A 40 2.83 0.82 -0.12
C LEU A 40 3.33 2.20 0.31
N VAL A 41 4.18 2.83 -0.51
CA VAL A 41 4.76 4.15 -0.23
C VAL A 41 3.68 5.23 -0.16
N VAL A 42 2.71 5.21 -1.09
CA VAL A 42 1.61 6.18 -1.09
C VAL A 42 0.69 5.99 0.12
N ALA A 43 0.40 4.75 0.51
CA ALA A 43 -0.39 4.50 1.71
C ALA A 43 0.32 5.03 2.97
N ASP A 44 1.62 4.77 3.11
CA ASP A 44 2.41 5.30 4.23
C ASP A 44 2.45 6.83 4.25
N TRP A 45 2.71 7.44 3.09
CA TRP A 45 2.72 8.90 2.94
C TRP A 45 1.35 9.53 3.27
N LEU A 46 0.25 8.95 2.81
CA LEU A 46 -1.10 9.43 3.11
C LEU A 46 -1.41 9.33 4.62
N ASN A 47 -1.02 8.23 5.26
CA ASN A 47 -1.17 8.08 6.70
C ASN A 47 -0.36 9.14 7.47
N HIS A 48 0.85 9.47 7.00
CA HIS A 48 1.65 10.56 7.58
C HIS A 48 1.00 11.94 7.43
N LEU A 49 0.21 12.13 6.36
CA LEU A 49 -0.59 13.35 6.14
C LEU A 49 -1.92 13.37 6.90
N GLY A 50 -2.18 12.38 7.76
CA GLY A 50 -3.45 12.27 8.50
C GLY A 50 -4.63 11.86 7.64
N LYS A 51 -4.38 11.23 6.46
CA LYS A 51 -5.40 10.65 5.59
C LYS A 51 -5.33 9.13 5.72
N PRO A 52 -6.25 8.47 6.46
CA PRO A 52 -6.22 7.03 6.63
C PRO A 52 -6.19 6.33 5.28
N ALA A 53 -5.18 5.49 5.04
CA ALA A 53 -4.97 4.82 3.75
C ALA A 53 -4.46 3.39 3.95
N VAL A 54 -4.93 2.49 3.10
CA VAL A 54 -4.54 1.07 3.11
C VAL A 54 -4.14 0.66 1.70
N ALA A 55 -2.94 0.09 1.58
CA ALA A 55 -2.44 -0.47 0.33
C ALA A 55 -3.07 -1.83 0.06
N PHE A 56 -3.44 -2.08 -1.20
CA PHE A 56 -3.96 -3.35 -1.68
C PHE A 56 -3.26 -3.76 -2.98
N ARG A 57 -3.24 -5.07 -3.23
CA ARG A 57 -2.90 -5.65 -4.53
C ARG A 57 -4.16 -6.13 -5.24
N LEU A 58 -4.20 -6.03 -6.57
CA LEU A 58 -5.32 -6.54 -7.38
C LEU A 58 -5.08 -7.94 -7.95
N GLY A 59 -3.84 -8.44 -7.89
CA GLY A 59 -3.45 -9.72 -8.45
C GLY A 59 -2.37 -10.42 -7.63
N GLU A 60 -1.87 -11.54 -8.16
CA GLU A 60 -0.79 -12.30 -7.54
C GLU A 60 0.55 -11.60 -7.69
N LEU A 61 1.40 -11.74 -6.67
CA LEU A 61 2.73 -11.14 -6.68
C LEU A 61 3.67 -11.95 -7.57
N THR A 62 4.42 -11.25 -8.41
CA THR A 62 5.52 -11.82 -9.18
C THR A 62 6.67 -12.28 -8.27
N PRO A 63 7.52 -13.23 -8.70
CA PRO A 63 8.71 -13.63 -7.94
C PRO A 63 9.65 -12.46 -7.63
N GLU A 64 9.79 -11.52 -8.57
CA GLU A 64 10.60 -10.31 -8.39
C GLU A 64 10.05 -9.45 -7.25
N THR A 65 8.74 -9.16 -7.27
CA THR A 65 8.10 -8.35 -6.23
C THR A 65 8.20 -9.03 -4.87
N ARG A 66 8.05 -10.36 -4.79
CA ARG A 66 8.24 -11.11 -3.53
C ARG A 66 9.67 -11.00 -3.01
N TYR A 67 10.66 -11.07 -3.90
CA TYR A 67 12.06 -10.91 -3.54
C TYR A 67 12.33 -9.50 -2.98
N ILE A 68 11.81 -8.46 -3.64
CA ILE A 68 11.95 -7.07 -3.20
C ILE A 68 11.33 -6.86 -1.82
N LEU A 69 10.10 -7.34 -1.60
CA LEU A 69 9.41 -7.23 -0.31
C LEU A 69 10.16 -7.97 0.80
N ALA A 70 10.66 -9.17 0.52
CA ALA A 70 11.47 -9.94 1.47
C ALA A 70 12.79 -9.25 1.81
N ALA A 71 13.48 -8.70 0.81
CA ALA A 71 14.72 -7.95 1.00
C ALA A 71 14.49 -6.66 1.81
N ALA A 72 13.33 -6.02 1.63
CA ALA A 72 12.94 -4.84 2.39
C ALA A 72 12.36 -5.15 3.79
N GLY A 73 12.07 -6.43 4.10
CA GLY A 73 11.41 -6.82 5.35
C GLY A 73 9.96 -6.32 5.47
N VAL A 74 9.29 -6.03 4.36
CA VAL A 74 7.94 -5.46 4.30
C VAL A 74 6.93 -6.56 3.99
N GLN A 75 5.78 -6.53 4.67
CA GLN A 75 4.69 -7.46 4.39
C GLN A 75 3.99 -7.08 3.09
N ALA A 76 3.60 -8.11 2.31
CA ALA A 76 2.84 -7.89 1.10
C ALA A 76 1.46 -7.27 1.39
N PRO A 77 0.98 -6.35 0.53
CA PRO A 77 -0.38 -5.84 0.62
C PRO A 77 -1.43 -6.96 0.53
N PRO A 78 -2.56 -6.84 1.24
CA PRO A 78 -3.70 -7.74 1.10
C PRO A 78 -4.27 -7.70 -0.32
N LEU A 79 -4.76 -8.87 -0.78
CA LEU A 79 -5.51 -8.95 -2.03
C LEU A 79 -6.86 -8.27 -1.85
N LEU A 80 -7.16 -7.29 -2.71
CA LEU A 80 -8.47 -6.64 -2.73
C LEU A 80 -9.52 -7.63 -3.25
N LYS A 81 -10.43 -8.05 -2.37
CA LYS A 81 -11.60 -8.87 -2.71
C LYS A 81 -12.91 -8.11 -2.52
N ASP A 82 -12.86 -6.96 -1.87
CA ASP A 82 -14.03 -6.17 -1.52
C ASP A 82 -14.53 -5.38 -2.71
N ASP A 83 -15.83 -5.10 -2.69
CA ASP A 83 -16.46 -4.19 -3.62
C ASP A 83 -16.03 -2.74 -3.34
N LEU A 84 -15.62 -2.03 -4.38
CA LEU A 84 -15.15 -0.66 -4.33
C LEU A 84 -16.28 0.38 -4.50
N ARG A 85 -17.53 -0.04 -4.72
CA ARG A 85 -18.67 0.89 -4.78
C ARG A 85 -18.72 1.77 -3.53
N ASP A 86 -18.84 3.08 -3.74
CA ASP A 86 -18.86 4.12 -2.71
C ASP A 86 -17.59 4.21 -1.83
N ARG A 87 -16.47 3.58 -2.26
CA ARG A 87 -15.16 3.71 -1.61
C ARG A 87 -14.32 4.79 -2.28
N LYS A 88 -13.54 5.49 -1.47
CA LYS A 88 -12.52 6.40 -1.98
C LYS A 88 -11.27 5.59 -2.33
N VAL A 89 -10.81 5.73 -3.57
CA VAL A 89 -9.65 4.99 -4.09
C VAL A 89 -8.53 5.96 -4.49
N TRP A 90 -7.30 5.47 -4.42
CA TRP A 90 -6.12 6.13 -4.95
C TRP A 90 -5.42 5.17 -5.91
N LEU A 91 -5.41 5.52 -7.19
CA LEU A 91 -4.75 4.73 -8.22
C LEU A 91 -3.29 5.15 -8.33
N VAL A 92 -2.40 4.17 -8.30
CA VAL A 92 -0.97 4.35 -8.60
C VAL A 92 -0.63 3.59 -9.88
N ASP A 93 0.45 3.99 -10.55
CA ASP A 93 0.98 3.25 -11.71
C ASP A 93 -0.10 2.93 -12.78
N PHE A 94 -0.93 3.94 -13.07
CA PHE A 94 -1.93 3.85 -14.12
C PHE A 94 -1.59 4.90 -15.16
N THR A 95 -1.35 4.44 -16.38
CA THR A 95 -1.20 5.34 -17.53
C THR A 95 -2.47 5.21 -18.35
N ASP A 96 -3.33 6.22 -18.28
CA ASP A 96 -4.36 6.43 -19.30
C ASP A 96 -3.67 6.97 -20.56
N VAL A 97 -3.35 6.08 -21.50
CA VAL A 97 -3.33 6.44 -22.93
C VAL A 97 -4.22 5.48 -23.70
#